data_AF-S5LX62-F1
#
_entry.id   AF-S5LX62-F1
#
_cell.length_a   1.000
_cell.length_b   1.000
_cell.length_c   1.000
_cell.angle_alpha   90.00
_cell.angle_beta   90.00
_cell.angle_gamma   90.00
#
_symmetry.space_group_name_H-M   'P 1'
#
loop_
_entity.id
_entity.type
_entity.pdbx_description
1 polymer ?
#
loop_
_entity_poly.entity_id
_entity_poly.type
_entity_poly.pdbx_seq_one_letter_code
_entity_poly.pdbx_strand_id
1 'polypeptide(L)'
;MRNIILRPNDGSDERFGIFYYDWQMYLTFGAALFAIIVIIIATIINIVVFSVSKSKNSKVLQKDLFQALSIKTNYTDIKLLYGQRKRLNNHFNYRSAFQELHLPKWYEENNTLKGTMLMLYNFTNILDIRQQATNFWSRSIYCHILASFGLIANLTSYLCFRFVNFGALSTQNLSWLFVALAIAGTLLLVLSWLWWVKIFSKLVKKLNEITEGNLPEEERKQVLNLFKLQSVVPFTINTSIKTPRKVDNDEQKEKI
;
A
#
# COMPACT_ATOMS: atom_id res chain seq x y z
N MET A 1 -12.19 0.19 -66.76
CA MET A 1 -11.40 1.17 -66.00
C MET A 1 -11.41 0.77 -64.54
N ARG A 2 -10.28 0.31 -63.99
CA ARG A 2 -10.15 -0.01 -62.56
C ARG A 2 -9.71 1.26 -61.83
N ASN A 3 -10.48 1.66 -60.82
CA ASN A 3 -10.06 2.68 -59.86
C ASN A 3 -8.83 2.16 -59.11
N ILE A 4 -7.65 2.67 -59.47
CA ILE A 4 -6.43 2.49 -58.72
C ILE A 4 -6.55 3.42 -57.52
N ILE A 5 -6.99 2.88 -56.39
CA ILE A 5 -6.78 3.54 -55.10
C ILE A 5 -5.27 3.55 -54.90
N LEU A 6 -4.65 4.70 -55.14
CA LEU A 6 -3.27 4.98 -54.76
C LEU A 6 -3.20 4.83 -53.25
N ARG A 7 -2.73 3.66 -52.78
CA ARG A 7 -2.25 3.55 -51.40
C ARG A 7 -1.07 4.51 -51.27
N PRO A 8 -0.97 5.28 -50.17
CA PRO A 8 0.24 6.00 -49.86
C PRO A 8 1.41 5.02 -49.91
N ASN A 9 2.55 5.54 -50.37
CA ASN A 9 3.76 4.77 -50.57
C ASN A 9 4.33 4.41 -49.19
N ASP A 10 3.81 3.33 -48.60
CA ASP A 10 4.19 2.81 -47.31
C ASP A 10 5.51 2.05 -47.50
N GLY A 11 6.62 2.64 -47.05
CA GLY A 11 7.96 2.06 -47.12
C GLY A 11 8.14 0.85 -46.20
N SER A 12 7.28 -0.16 -46.28
CA SER A 12 7.30 -1.39 -45.48
C SER A 12 7.38 -2.61 -46.39
N ASP A 13 8.55 -3.23 -46.48
CA ASP A 13 8.73 -4.50 -47.18
C ASP A 13 7.89 -5.62 -46.50
N GLU A 14 7.22 -6.42 -47.32
CA GLU A 14 6.02 -7.22 -47.04
C GLU A 14 6.27 -8.55 -46.31
N ARG A 15 7.51 -8.84 -45.88
CA ARG A 15 7.84 -10.16 -45.28
C ARG A 15 7.98 -10.18 -43.77
N PHE A 16 8.33 -9.05 -43.13
CA PHE A 16 8.49 -8.95 -41.67
C PHE A 16 8.20 -7.53 -41.15
N GLY A 17 7.22 -6.85 -41.79
CA GLY A 17 6.97 -5.42 -41.70
C GLY A 17 7.07 -4.81 -40.30
N ILE A 18 8.04 -3.90 -40.16
CA ILE A 18 8.22 -3.01 -39.01
C ILE A 18 6.94 -2.16 -38.85
N PHE A 19 6.33 -2.27 -37.68
CA PHE A 19 5.06 -1.64 -37.30
C PHE A 19 5.15 -0.10 -37.36
N TYR A 20 4.29 0.55 -38.14
CA TYR A 20 4.09 2.01 -38.09
C TYR A 20 3.15 2.40 -36.94
N TYR A 21 3.68 2.56 -35.71
CA TYR A 21 2.97 3.10 -34.51
C TYR A 21 3.92 3.68 -33.42
N ASP A 22 5.01 4.33 -33.81
CA ASP A 22 6.12 4.70 -32.89
C ASP A 22 5.71 5.50 -31.64
N TRP A 23 4.92 6.57 -31.80
CA TRP A 23 4.58 7.43 -30.65
C TRP A 23 3.66 6.75 -29.62
N GLN A 24 2.77 5.86 -30.08
CA GLN A 24 1.86 5.10 -29.22
C GLN A 24 2.62 4.04 -28.43
N MET A 25 3.60 3.40 -29.08
CA MET A 25 4.56 2.52 -28.42
C MET A 25 5.35 3.29 -27.36
N TYR A 26 5.88 4.47 -27.68
CA TYR A 26 6.61 5.29 -26.72
C TYR A 26 5.75 5.73 -25.54
N LEU A 27 4.47 6.05 -25.76
CA LEU A 27 3.54 6.42 -24.69
C LEU A 27 3.26 5.24 -23.77
N THR A 28 2.91 4.07 -24.33
CA THR A 28 2.64 2.86 -23.54
C THR A 28 3.90 2.38 -22.81
N PHE A 29 5.08 2.48 -23.44
CA PHE A 29 6.36 2.21 -22.81
C PHE A 29 6.66 3.18 -21.65
N GLY A 30 6.46 4.49 -21.85
CA GLY A 30 6.63 5.50 -20.81
C GLY A 30 5.70 5.27 -19.60
N ALA A 31 4.45 4.90 -19.86
CA ALA A 31 3.48 4.55 -18.82
C ALA A 31 3.89 3.28 -18.05
N ALA A 32 4.43 2.27 -18.74
CA ALA A 32 4.98 1.06 -18.11
C ALA A 32 6.23 1.36 -17.27
N LEU A 33 7.16 2.18 -17.78
CA LEU A 33 8.33 2.64 -17.02
C LEU A 33 7.90 3.38 -15.75
N PHE A 34 6.92 4.27 -15.84
CA PHE A 34 6.38 4.96 -14.67
C PHE A 34 5.82 3.98 -13.63
N ALA A 35 5.06 2.97 -14.07
CA ALA A 35 4.55 1.92 -13.18
C ALA A 35 5.69 1.12 -12.51
N ILE A 36 6.74 0.78 -13.24
CA ILE A 36 7.93 0.10 -12.70
C ILE A 36 8.64 0.97 -11.66
N ILE A 37 8.81 2.27 -11.92
CA ILE A 37 9.42 3.21 -10.99
C ILE A 37 8.63 3.27 -9.67
N VAL A 38 7.29 3.31 -9.73
CA VAL A 38 6.42 3.27 -8.53
C VAL A 38 6.69 2.00 -7.70
N ILE A 39 6.79 0.85 -8.34
CA ILE A 39 7.07 -0.43 -7.66
C ILE A 39 8.46 -0.42 -7.01
N ILE A 40 9.48 0.07 -7.72
CA ILE A 40 10.85 0.15 -7.21
C ILE A 40 10.92 1.08 -5.98
N ILE A 41 10.34 2.29 -6.07
CA ILE A 41 10.32 3.24 -4.96
C ILE A 41 9.62 2.64 -3.73
N ALA A 42 8.45 2.01 -3.91
CA ALA A 42 7.72 1.36 -2.81
C ALA A 42 8.53 0.23 -2.17
N THR A 43 9.22 -0.57 -2.99
CA THR A 43 10.07 -1.68 -2.53
C THR A 43 11.26 -1.18 -1.71
N ILE A 44 11.98 -0.17 -2.22
CA ILE A 44 13.12 0.45 -1.51
C ILE A 44 12.67 1.00 -0.16
N ILE A 45 11.56 1.74 -0.12
CA ILE A 45 11.00 2.28 1.12
C ILE A 45 10.68 1.16 2.12
N ASN A 46 10.00 0.09 1.67
CA ASN A 46 9.68 -1.04 2.54
C ASN A 46 10.93 -1.70 3.14
N ILE A 47 11.99 -1.88 2.33
CA ILE A 47 13.26 -2.44 2.80
C ILE A 47 13.93 -1.50 3.83
N VAL A 48 13.99 -0.19 3.53
CA VAL A 48 14.60 0.80 4.43
C VAL A 48 13.85 0.85 5.76
N VAL A 49 12.52 0.97 5.73
CA VAL A 49 11.68 1.01 6.94
C VAL A 49 11.85 -0.27 7.74
N PHE A 50 11.84 -1.45 7.09
CA PHE A 50 12.04 -2.72 7.77
C PHE A 50 13.42 -2.81 8.43
N SER A 51 14.48 -2.44 7.72
CA SER A 51 15.87 -2.50 8.21
C SER A 51 16.10 -1.59 9.40
N VAL A 52 15.66 -0.32 9.30
CA VAL A 52 15.82 0.66 10.38
C VAL A 52 14.96 0.31 11.60
N SER A 53 13.70 -0.10 11.38
CA SER A 53 12.78 -0.38 12.48
C SER A 53 13.09 -1.67 13.24
N LYS A 54 13.70 -2.67 12.58
CA LYS A 54 14.10 -3.94 13.21
C LYS A 54 15.44 -3.83 13.95
N SER A 55 16.39 -3.05 13.43
CA SER A 55 17.75 -2.95 14.01
C SER A 55 17.81 -2.11 15.28
N LYS A 56 16.84 -1.23 15.51
CA LYS A 56 16.83 -0.32 16.65
C LYS A 56 15.89 -0.78 17.75
N ASN A 57 16.41 -0.76 18.98
CA ASN A 57 15.62 -0.94 20.18
C ASN A 57 14.90 0.37 20.54
N SER A 58 13.66 0.25 21.03
CA SER A 58 12.89 1.37 21.57
C SER A 58 13.26 1.58 23.04
N LYS A 59 13.21 2.83 23.52
CA LYS A 59 13.42 3.14 24.95
C LYS A 59 12.15 2.92 25.77
N VAL A 60 10.98 2.83 25.12
CA VAL A 60 9.67 2.71 25.77
C VAL A 60 9.06 1.35 25.43
N LEU A 61 8.69 0.58 26.45
CA LEU A 61 7.98 -0.68 26.23
C LEU A 61 6.63 -0.40 25.56
N GLN A 62 6.25 -1.24 24.60
CA GLN A 62 5.03 -1.05 23.81
C GLN A 62 3.77 -1.07 24.70
N LYS A 63 3.79 -1.87 25.77
CA LYS A 63 2.73 -1.92 26.78
C LYS A 63 2.55 -0.57 27.50
N ASP A 64 3.65 0.02 27.94
CA ASP A 64 3.63 1.30 28.66
C ASP A 64 3.18 2.43 27.74
N LEU A 65 3.66 2.41 26.49
CA LEU A 65 3.19 3.33 25.44
C LEU A 65 1.68 3.19 25.23
N PHE A 66 1.16 1.97 25.14
CA PHE A 66 -0.29 1.76 24.99
C PHE A 66 -1.07 2.32 26.18
N GLN A 67 -0.62 2.06 27.41
CA GLN A 67 -1.27 2.57 28.62
C GLN A 67 -1.26 4.10 28.66
N ALA A 68 -0.12 4.73 28.39
CA ALA A 68 0.02 6.18 28.36
C ALA A 68 -0.92 6.83 27.32
N LEU A 69 -1.00 6.24 26.13
CA LEU A 69 -1.91 6.68 25.06
C LEU A 69 -3.39 6.49 25.45
N SER A 70 -3.75 5.36 26.04
CA SER A 70 -5.11 5.07 26.51
C SER A 70 -5.55 6.04 27.60
N ILE A 71 -4.67 6.41 28.53
CA ILE A 71 -4.95 7.42 29.56
C ILE A 71 -5.15 8.80 28.91
N LYS A 72 -4.21 9.23 28.04
CA LYS A 72 -4.28 10.54 27.36
C LYS A 72 -5.56 10.72 26.53
N THR A 73 -6.13 9.64 26.01
CA THR A 73 -7.31 9.66 25.13
C THR A 73 -8.59 9.17 25.80
N ASN A 74 -8.54 8.86 27.10
CA ASN A 74 -9.66 8.33 27.89
C ASN A 74 -10.25 7.01 27.34
N TYR A 75 -9.41 6.13 26.78
CA TYR A 75 -9.76 4.80 26.28
C TYR A 75 -9.16 3.69 27.16
N THR A 76 -9.37 3.83 28.48
CA THR A 76 -8.86 2.92 29.51
C THR A 76 -9.62 1.59 29.60
N ASP A 77 -10.75 1.48 28.90
CA ASP A 77 -11.60 0.29 28.83
C ASP A 77 -11.00 -0.82 27.93
N ILE A 78 -9.95 -0.52 27.16
CA ILE A 78 -9.38 -1.45 26.18
C ILE A 78 -8.40 -2.42 26.84
N LYS A 79 -8.67 -3.72 26.71
CA LYS A 79 -7.81 -4.79 27.20
C LYS A 79 -6.73 -5.15 26.18
N LEU A 80 -5.47 -5.20 26.62
CA LEU A 80 -4.33 -5.63 25.81
C LEU A 80 -4.06 -7.12 26.04
N LEU A 81 -4.08 -7.92 24.98
CA LEU A 81 -3.90 -9.38 25.02
C LEU A 81 -2.75 -9.80 24.11
N TYR A 82 -1.86 -10.66 24.61
CA TYR A 82 -0.70 -11.17 23.86
C TYR A 82 -0.85 -12.65 23.51
N GLY A 83 -0.58 -13.03 22.25
CA GLY A 83 -0.40 -14.43 21.85
C GLY A 83 -1.64 -15.32 21.84
N GLN A 84 -2.82 -14.79 22.19
CA GLN A 84 -4.03 -15.60 22.35
C GLN A 84 -4.72 -15.98 21.03
N ARG A 85 -4.33 -15.41 19.88
CA ARG A 85 -4.85 -15.76 18.55
C ARG A 85 -3.81 -15.58 17.43
N LYS A 86 -3.77 -16.52 16.47
CA LYS A 86 -3.14 -16.30 15.16
C LYS A 86 -3.95 -15.25 14.40
N ARG A 87 -3.36 -14.07 14.15
CA ARG A 87 -3.98 -13.01 13.34
C ARG A 87 -3.13 -12.66 12.13
N LEU A 88 -3.82 -12.19 11.08
CA LEU A 88 -3.32 -12.20 9.71
C LEU A 88 -2.75 -10.86 9.24
N ASN A 89 -3.05 -9.75 9.92
CA ASN A 89 -2.47 -8.44 9.60
C ASN A 89 -2.03 -7.72 10.88
N ASN A 90 -0.77 -7.28 10.90
CA ASN A 90 -0.15 -6.59 12.04
C ASN A 90 -0.76 -5.22 12.35
N HIS A 91 -1.57 -4.66 11.45
CA HIS A 91 -2.16 -3.32 11.56
C HIS A 91 -3.65 -3.30 11.96
N PHE A 92 -4.32 -4.47 11.99
CA PHE A 92 -5.76 -4.59 12.26
C PHE A 92 -6.06 -5.55 13.41
N ASN A 93 -5.58 -5.22 14.61
CA ASN A 93 -5.68 -6.13 15.75
C ASN A 93 -6.74 -5.77 16.80
N TYR A 94 -7.40 -4.62 16.66
CA TYR A 94 -8.45 -4.19 17.58
C TYR A 94 -9.81 -4.81 17.26
N ARG A 95 -10.51 -5.33 18.29
CA ARG A 95 -11.91 -5.79 18.21
C ARG A 95 -12.80 -4.81 18.96
N SER A 96 -13.59 -4.05 18.22
CA SER A 96 -14.53 -3.08 18.80
C SER A 96 -15.59 -3.74 19.69
N ALA A 97 -16.17 -4.87 19.26
CA ALA A 97 -17.24 -5.55 19.99
C ALA A 97 -16.83 -6.04 21.40
N PHE A 98 -15.54 -6.30 21.63
CA PHE A 98 -15.02 -6.80 22.91
C PHE A 98 -14.07 -5.82 23.59
N GLN A 99 -13.76 -4.69 22.94
CA GLN A 99 -12.78 -3.70 23.40
C GLN A 99 -11.41 -4.33 23.69
N GLU A 100 -10.96 -5.23 22.81
CA GLU A 100 -9.70 -5.97 22.98
C GLU A 100 -8.71 -5.68 21.85
N LEU A 101 -7.47 -5.35 22.21
CA LEU A 101 -6.34 -5.27 21.28
C LEU A 101 -5.48 -6.54 21.42
N HIS A 102 -5.37 -7.31 20.34
CA HIS A 102 -4.68 -8.60 20.34
C HIS A 102 -3.35 -8.52 19.61
N LEU A 103 -2.23 -8.56 20.32
CA LEU A 103 -0.90 -8.49 19.73
C LEU A 103 -0.18 -9.85 19.74
N PRO A 104 0.70 -10.13 18.78
CA PRO A 104 1.61 -11.27 18.84
C PRO A 104 2.50 -11.25 20.10
N LYS A 105 2.89 -12.42 20.62
CA LYS A 105 3.78 -12.54 21.80
C LYS A 105 5.11 -11.80 21.63
N TRP A 106 5.65 -11.78 20.41
CA TRP A 106 6.93 -11.11 20.14
C TRP A 106 6.93 -9.61 20.49
N TYR A 107 5.77 -8.96 20.60
CA TYR A 107 5.67 -7.56 21.08
C TYR A 107 6.04 -7.39 22.54
N GLU A 108 5.81 -8.42 23.36
CA GLU A 108 6.21 -8.45 24.76
C GLU A 108 7.69 -8.80 24.88
N GLU A 109 8.17 -9.68 24.00
CA GLU A 109 9.53 -10.22 24.04
C GLU A 109 10.58 -9.30 23.39
N ASN A 110 10.18 -8.41 22.47
CA ASN A 110 11.11 -7.58 21.69
C ASN A 110 10.74 -6.11 21.74
N ASN A 111 11.59 -5.32 22.40
CA ASN A 111 11.42 -3.88 22.48
C ASN A 111 12.05 -3.15 21.28
N THR A 112 11.39 -3.20 20.12
CA THR A 112 11.91 -2.63 18.86
C THR A 112 11.11 -1.41 18.40
N LEU A 113 11.77 -0.55 17.60
CA LEU A 113 11.11 0.58 16.95
C LEU A 113 9.95 0.14 16.04
N LYS A 114 10.08 -1.05 15.44
CA LYS A 114 8.99 -1.71 14.68
C LYS A 114 7.77 -1.99 15.56
N GLY A 115 7.98 -2.50 16.77
CA GLY A 115 6.92 -2.72 17.75
C GLY A 115 6.20 -1.41 18.09
N THR A 116 6.95 -0.33 18.31
CA THR A 116 6.42 1.02 18.55
C THR A 116 5.58 1.51 17.38
N MET A 117 6.08 1.43 16.14
CA MET A 117 5.33 1.83 14.94
C MET A 117 4.01 1.06 14.81
N LEU A 118 4.05 -0.26 14.99
CA LEU A 118 2.85 -1.07 14.87
C LEU A 118 1.86 -0.83 16.02
N MET A 119 2.34 -0.56 17.23
CA MET A 119 1.47 -0.13 18.33
C MET A 119 0.74 1.15 17.97
N LEU A 120 1.45 2.14 17.41
CA LEU A 120 0.85 3.40 16.95
C LEU A 120 -0.15 3.20 15.80
N TYR A 121 0.10 2.29 14.86
CA TYR A 121 -0.87 1.89 13.84
C TYR A 121 -2.14 1.27 14.44
N ASN A 122 -1.99 0.38 15.43
CA ASN A 122 -3.14 -0.24 16.10
C ASN A 122 -3.90 0.77 16.97
N PHE A 123 -3.20 1.68 17.63
CA PHE A 123 -3.81 2.73 18.43
C PHE A 123 -4.57 3.73 17.56
N THR A 124 -4.00 4.15 16.42
CA THR A 124 -4.73 5.00 15.47
C THR A 124 -5.95 4.31 14.87
N ASN A 125 -5.92 2.99 14.67
CA ASN A 125 -7.11 2.22 14.29
C ASN A 125 -8.21 2.28 15.36
N ILE A 126 -7.85 2.16 16.65
CA ILE A 126 -8.79 2.32 17.77
C ILE A 126 -9.43 3.71 17.73
N LEU A 127 -8.61 4.77 17.61
CA LEU A 127 -9.09 6.15 17.52
C LEU A 127 -10.07 6.32 16.35
N ASP A 128 -9.74 5.77 15.18
CA ASP A 128 -10.57 5.88 13.99
C ASP A 128 -11.92 5.17 14.14
N ILE A 129 -11.93 3.98 14.76
CA ILE A 129 -13.16 3.22 15.00
C ILE A 129 -14.04 3.92 16.05
N ARG A 130 -13.46 4.46 17.13
CA ARG A 130 -14.20 5.13 18.21
C ARG A 130 -14.71 6.51 17.80
N GLN A 131 -13.91 7.28 17.08
CA GLN A 131 -14.22 8.67 16.73
C GLN A 131 -14.95 8.81 15.39
N GLN A 132 -15.02 7.75 14.58
CA GLN A 132 -15.58 7.74 13.21
C GLN A 132 -15.04 8.83 12.26
N ALA A 133 -13.95 9.52 12.61
CA ALA A 133 -13.60 10.81 12.01
C ALA A 133 -12.69 10.70 10.78
N THR A 134 -11.77 9.73 10.76
CA THR A 134 -10.61 9.79 9.83
C THR A 134 -10.55 8.67 8.79
N ASN A 135 -11.17 7.51 9.05
CA ASN A 135 -11.28 6.39 8.10
C ASN A 135 -9.95 6.11 7.37
N PHE A 136 -8.81 6.20 8.08
CA PHE A 136 -7.48 6.08 7.48
C PHE A 136 -7.35 4.76 6.73
N TRP A 137 -7.75 3.66 7.38
CA TRP A 137 -7.60 2.32 6.85
C TRP A 137 -8.51 2.01 5.65
N SER A 138 -9.77 2.41 5.67
CA SER A 138 -10.64 2.21 4.51
C SER A 138 -10.16 3.03 3.33
N ARG A 139 -9.77 4.30 3.56
CA ARG A 139 -9.20 5.16 2.51
C ARG A 139 -7.87 4.63 1.98
N SER A 140 -7.00 4.07 2.82
CA SER A 140 -5.73 3.49 2.39
C SER A 140 -5.95 2.23 1.52
N ILE A 141 -6.90 1.37 1.88
CA ILE A 141 -7.31 0.22 1.06
C ILE A 141 -7.77 0.68 -0.33
N TYR A 142 -8.65 1.68 -0.41
CA TYR A 142 -9.11 2.21 -1.70
C TYR A 142 -7.97 2.80 -2.54
N CYS A 143 -6.99 3.46 -1.92
CA CYS A 143 -5.80 3.93 -2.63
C CYS A 143 -5.02 2.76 -3.24
N HIS A 144 -4.79 1.68 -2.50
CA HIS A 144 -4.08 0.51 -3.03
C HIS A 144 -4.84 -0.18 -4.17
N ILE A 145 -6.17 -0.24 -4.10
CA ILE A 145 -6.99 -0.80 -5.18
C ILE A 145 -6.83 0.07 -6.44
N LEU A 146 -6.96 1.39 -6.29
CA LEU A 146 -6.83 2.33 -7.40
C LEU A 146 -5.43 2.27 -8.04
N ALA A 147 -4.38 2.24 -7.22
CA ALA A 147 -3.01 2.11 -7.69
C ALA A 147 -2.77 0.75 -8.35
N SER A 148 -3.34 -0.34 -7.83
CA SER A 148 -3.20 -1.68 -8.41
C SER A 148 -3.81 -1.74 -9.80
N PHE A 149 -5.01 -1.16 -9.99
CA PHE A 149 -5.61 -1.04 -11.31
C PHE A 149 -4.75 -0.20 -12.25
N GLY A 150 -4.18 0.90 -11.77
CA GLY A 150 -3.26 1.73 -12.55
C GLY A 150 -2.00 0.98 -13.00
N LEU A 151 -1.36 0.22 -12.10
CA LEU A 151 -0.22 -0.63 -12.43
C LEU A 151 -0.59 -1.69 -13.48
N ILE A 152 -1.68 -2.42 -13.26
CA ILE A 152 -2.13 -3.49 -14.17
C ILE A 152 -2.44 -2.92 -15.54
N ALA A 153 -3.16 -1.79 -15.62
CA ALA A 153 -3.50 -1.12 -16.87
C ALA A 153 -2.25 -0.72 -17.67
N ASN A 154 -1.28 -0.08 -17.03
CA ASN A 154 -0.03 0.36 -17.68
C ASN A 154 0.84 -0.81 -18.14
N LEU A 155 1.01 -1.84 -17.29
CA LEU A 155 1.81 -3.02 -17.64
C LEU A 155 1.15 -3.83 -18.75
N THR A 156 -0.16 -4.08 -18.65
CA THR A 156 -0.92 -4.85 -19.64
C THR A 156 -0.96 -4.13 -20.98
N SER A 157 -1.15 -2.81 -20.98
CA SER A 157 -1.13 -1.99 -22.19
C SER A 157 0.17 -2.19 -22.98
N TYR A 158 1.33 -2.04 -22.32
CA TYR A 158 2.63 -2.23 -22.98
C TYR A 158 2.88 -3.67 -23.42
N LEU A 159 2.58 -4.66 -22.57
CA LEU A 159 2.77 -6.07 -22.90
C LEU A 159 1.90 -6.50 -24.10
N CYS A 160 0.64 -6.09 -24.13
CA CYS A 160 -0.26 -6.39 -25.24
C CYS A 160 0.17 -5.68 -26.53
N PHE A 161 0.62 -4.44 -26.43
CA PHE A 161 1.16 -3.70 -27.58
C PHE A 161 2.41 -4.37 -28.16
N ARG A 162 3.29 -4.93 -27.30
CA ARG A 162 4.57 -5.49 -27.73
C ARG A 162 4.50 -6.93 -28.24
N PHE A 163 3.66 -7.76 -27.64
CA PHE A 163 3.75 -9.22 -27.81
C PHE A 163 2.54 -9.86 -28.48
N VAL A 164 1.42 -9.15 -28.63
CA VAL A 164 0.22 -9.75 -29.21
C VAL A 164 0.07 -9.29 -30.65
N ASN A 165 0.06 -10.27 -31.57
CA ASN A 165 -0.14 -10.02 -32.98
C ASN A 165 -1.64 -9.93 -33.28
N PHE A 166 -2.08 -8.74 -33.67
CA PHE A 166 -3.44 -8.48 -34.10
C PHE A 166 -3.39 -8.13 -35.60
N GLY A 167 -4.34 -8.60 -36.40
CA GLY A 167 -4.35 -8.34 -37.85
C GLY A 167 -4.42 -6.84 -38.24
N ALA A 168 -4.17 -6.52 -39.50
CA ALA A 168 -3.89 -5.15 -39.98
C ALA A 168 -5.02 -4.10 -39.81
N LEU A 169 -6.29 -4.50 -39.78
CA LEU A 169 -7.44 -3.60 -39.54
C LEU A 169 -7.84 -3.54 -38.06
N SER A 170 -7.53 -4.58 -37.29
CA SER A 170 -7.75 -4.59 -35.84
C SER A 170 -6.64 -3.87 -35.08
N THR A 171 -5.43 -3.75 -35.64
CA THR A 171 -4.29 -3.07 -35.01
C THR A 171 -4.52 -1.59 -34.74
N GLN A 172 -5.17 -0.84 -35.63
CA GLN A 172 -5.37 0.60 -35.40
C GLN A 172 -6.31 0.86 -34.22
N ASN A 173 -7.48 0.20 -34.19
CA ASN A 173 -8.41 0.36 -33.08
C ASN A 173 -7.86 -0.19 -31.76
N LEU A 174 -7.09 -1.29 -31.79
CA LEU A 174 -6.44 -1.82 -30.59
C LEU A 174 -5.32 -0.91 -30.08
N SER A 175 -4.55 -0.29 -30.98
CA SER A 175 -3.46 0.61 -30.59
C SER A 175 -4.00 1.81 -29.79
N TRP A 176 -5.11 2.40 -30.24
CA TRP A 176 -5.82 3.46 -29.51
C TRP A 176 -6.38 2.99 -28.18
N LEU A 177 -6.92 1.77 -28.11
CA LEU A 177 -7.38 1.18 -26.86
C LEU A 177 -6.23 1.03 -25.84
N PHE A 178 -5.07 0.53 -26.26
CA PHE A 178 -3.91 0.37 -25.38
C PHE A 178 -3.35 1.73 -24.92
N VAL A 179 -3.31 2.72 -25.81
CA VAL A 179 -2.94 4.10 -25.43
C VAL A 179 -3.92 4.67 -24.41
N ALA A 180 -5.22 4.54 -24.66
CA ALA A 180 -6.24 4.99 -23.71
C ALA A 180 -6.12 4.28 -22.36
N LEU A 181 -5.83 2.97 -22.36
CA LEU A 181 -5.59 2.19 -21.16
C LEU A 181 -4.34 2.65 -20.40
N ALA A 182 -3.25 3.00 -21.11
CA ALA A 182 -2.02 3.55 -20.51
C ALA A 182 -2.22 4.95 -19.91
N ILE A 183 -3.00 5.81 -20.59
CA ILE A 183 -3.36 7.13 -20.05
C ILE A 183 -4.23 6.96 -18.81
N ALA A 184 -5.27 6.14 -18.89
CA ALA A 184 -6.16 5.85 -17.77
C ALA A 184 -5.38 5.26 -16.59
N GLY A 185 -4.51 4.27 -16.82
CA GLY A 185 -3.70 3.66 -15.78
C GLY A 185 -2.75 4.65 -15.11
N THR A 186 -2.12 5.53 -15.89
CA THR A 186 -1.27 6.60 -15.37
C THR A 186 -2.06 7.60 -14.52
N LEU A 187 -3.26 8.01 -14.96
CA LEU A 187 -4.14 8.86 -14.16
C LEU A 187 -4.54 8.19 -12.84
N LEU A 188 -4.90 6.91 -12.86
CA LEU A 188 -5.24 6.16 -11.64
C LEU A 188 -4.06 6.11 -10.66
N LEU A 189 -2.83 5.91 -11.16
CA LEU A 189 -1.62 5.94 -10.34
C LEU A 189 -1.40 7.31 -9.70
N VAL A 190 -1.45 8.39 -10.49
CA VAL A 190 -1.24 9.77 -9.99
C VAL A 190 -2.31 10.15 -8.96
N LEU A 191 -3.58 9.87 -9.25
CA LEU A 191 -4.67 10.16 -8.32
C LEU A 191 -4.54 9.37 -7.02
N SER A 192 -4.21 8.07 -7.11
CA SER A 192 -3.95 7.25 -5.93
C SER A 192 -2.77 7.78 -5.12
N TRP A 193 -1.70 8.19 -5.79
CA TRP A 193 -0.51 8.73 -5.16
C TRP A 193 -0.82 10.02 -4.39
N LEU A 194 -1.49 10.99 -5.02
CA LEU A 194 -1.90 12.22 -4.36
C LEU A 194 -2.83 11.96 -3.18
N TRP A 195 -3.77 11.02 -3.33
CA TRP A 195 -4.68 10.65 -2.26
C TRP A 195 -3.95 9.96 -1.10
N TRP A 196 -2.99 9.10 -1.39
CA TRP A 196 -2.13 8.43 -0.41
C TRP A 196 -1.35 9.43 0.44
N VAL A 197 -0.64 10.36 -0.20
CA VAL A 197 0.11 11.42 0.49
C VAL A 197 -0.82 12.20 1.42
N LYS A 198 -2.01 12.60 0.93
CA LYS A 198 -3.00 13.34 1.72
C LYS A 198 -3.48 12.55 2.95
N ILE A 199 -3.76 11.26 2.81
CA ILE A 199 -4.19 10.40 3.93
C ILE A 199 -3.06 10.29 4.96
N PHE A 200 -1.83 10.07 4.50
CA PHE A 200 -0.69 9.93 5.39
C PHE A 200 -0.28 11.22 6.08
N SER A 201 -0.35 12.37 5.42
CA SER A 201 -0.06 13.65 6.09
C SER A 201 -1.00 13.85 7.28
N LYS A 202 -2.27 13.45 7.15
CA LYS A 202 -3.22 13.45 8.27
C LYS A 202 -2.84 12.46 9.36
N LEU A 203 -2.43 11.24 8.99
CA LEU A 203 -1.94 10.24 9.94
C LEU A 203 -0.72 10.76 10.70
N VAL A 204 0.31 11.25 10.01
CA VAL A 204 1.56 11.76 10.61
C VAL A 204 1.27 12.91 11.56
N LYS A 205 0.35 13.82 11.21
CA LYS A 205 -0.08 14.90 12.11
C LYS A 205 -0.70 14.34 13.39
N LYS A 206 -1.66 13.41 13.27
CA LYS A 206 -2.31 12.74 14.42
C LYS A 206 -1.29 11.97 15.27
N LEU A 207 -0.33 11.30 14.64
CA LEU A 207 0.76 10.60 15.32
C LEU A 207 1.65 11.55 16.10
N ASN A 208 1.99 12.71 15.53
CA ASN A 208 2.79 13.72 16.22
C ASN A 208 2.08 14.22 17.50
N GLU A 209 0.79 14.51 17.41
CA GLU A 209 -0.04 14.96 18.54
C GLU A 209 -0.13 13.91 19.66
N ILE A 210 -0.33 12.63 19.32
CA ILE A 210 -0.46 11.57 20.33
C ILE A 210 0.88 11.13 20.92
N THR A 211 1.98 11.22 20.15
CA THR A 211 3.31 10.81 20.62
C THR A 211 4.02 11.90 21.43
N GLU A 212 3.58 13.14 21.33
CA GLU A 212 4.06 14.23 22.18
C GLU A 212 3.81 13.93 23.67
N GLY A 213 4.90 13.97 24.45
CA GLY A 213 4.92 13.65 25.88
C GLY A 213 4.93 12.15 26.21
N ASN A 214 4.70 11.27 25.23
CA ASN A 214 4.61 9.81 25.43
C ASN A 214 5.83 9.04 24.88
N LEU A 215 6.67 9.67 24.05
CA LEU A 215 7.91 9.10 23.54
C LEU A 215 9.07 10.09 23.75
N PRO A 216 10.30 9.59 24.02
CA PRO A 216 11.50 10.41 23.98
C PRO A 216 11.65 11.11 22.64
N GLU A 217 12.10 12.36 22.64
CA GLU A 217 12.06 13.20 21.44
C GLU A 217 12.85 12.62 20.24
N GLU A 218 14.01 12.00 20.52
CA GLU A 218 14.80 11.31 19.50
C GLU A 218 14.03 10.16 18.84
N GLU A 219 13.35 9.34 19.66
CA GLU A 219 12.56 8.21 19.18
C GLU A 219 11.34 8.70 18.41
N ARG A 220 10.63 9.71 18.94
CA ARG A 220 9.51 10.37 18.27
C ARG A 220 9.90 10.85 16.87
N LYS A 221 11.01 11.58 16.75
CA LYS A 221 11.51 12.08 15.45
C LYS A 221 11.79 10.93 14.48
N GLN A 222 12.44 9.86 14.95
CA GLN A 222 12.74 8.69 14.12
C GLN A 222 11.47 7.98 13.64
N VAL A 223 10.53 7.70 14.55
CA VAL A 223 9.24 7.08 14.22
C VAL A 223 8.49 7.92 13.18
N LEU A 224 8.35 9.22 13.42
CA LEU A 224 7.65 10.12 12.48
C LEU A 224 8.32 10.18 11.11
N ASN A 225 9.66 10.12 11.05
CA ASN A 225 10.38 10.07 9.79
C ASN A 225 10.12 8.76 9.02
N LEU A 226 10.00 7.62 9.71
CA LEU A 226 9.63 6.36 9.06
C LEU A 226 8.20 6.41 8.50
N PHE A 227 7.24 6.99 9.25
CA PHE A 227 5.88 7.21 8.73
C PHE A 227 5.85 8.18 7.54
N LYS A 228 6.65 9.26 7.58
CA LYS A 228 6.81 10.18 6.43
C LYS A 228 7.41 9.46 5.22
N LEU A 229 8.38 8.57 5.42
CA LEU A 229 8.95 7.79 4.33
C LEU A 229 7.90 6.87 3.70
N GLN A 230 7.05 6.22 4.52
CA GLN A 230 5.92 5.44 4.02
C GLN A 230 4.87 6.30 3.28
N SER A 231 4.75 7.60 3.61
CA SER A 231 3.82 8.50 2.90
C SER A 231 4.21 8.82 1.46
N VAL A 232 5.45 8.52 1.06
CA VAL A 232 6.00 8.93 -0.23
C VAL A 232 5.28 8.27 -1.39
N VAL A 233 4.82 7.01 -1.28
CA VAL A 233 4.20 6.27 -2.38
C VAL A 233 3.22 5.22 -1.84
N PRO A 234 2.14 4.88 -2.57
CA PRO A 234 1.31 3.72 -2.23
C PRO A 234 2.13 2.42 -2.12
N PHE A 235 1.54 1.38 -1.54
CA PHE A 235 2.17 0.04 -1.34
C PHE A 235 3.26 -0.06 -0.26
N THR A 236 3.47 0.99 0.54
CA THR A 236 4.43 1.00 1.66
C THR A 236 3.84 0.51 3.00
N ILE A 237 2.54 0.19 3.04
CA ILE A 237 1.90 -0.54 4.14
C ILE A 237 1.16 -1.75 3.59
N ASN A 238 1.20 -2.85 4.34
CA ASN A 238 0.35 -3.99 4.09
C ASN A 238 -1.07 -3.77 4.66
N THR A 239 -2.02 -3.49 3.78
CA THR A 239 -3.46 -3.36 4.10
C THR A 239 -4.27 -4.63 3.84
N SER A 240 -3.64 -5.73 3.39
CA SER A 240 -4.35 -6.96 3.06
C SER A 240 -5.00 -7.60 4.30
N ILE A 241 -6.29 -7.91 4.20
CA ILE A 241 -7.03 -8.67 5.22
C ILE A 241 -7.16 -10.09 4.66
N LYS A 242 -6.33 -11.03 5.14
CA LYS A 242 -6.61 -12.45 4.88
C LYS A 242 -7.71 -12.90 5.85
N THR A 243 -8.65 -13.70 5.37
CA THR A 243 -9.69 -14.33 6.22
C THR A 243 -9.06 -15.34 7.18
N PRO A 244 -9.52 -15.42 8.44
CA PRO A 244 -8.99 -16.37 9.43
C PRO A 244 -9.12 -17.81 8.94
N ARG A 245 -8.07 -18.62 9.12
CA ARG A 245 -8.25 -20.08 9.18
C ARG A 245 -9.14 -20.38 10.39
N LYS A 246 -10.04 -21.35 10.25
CA LYS A 246 -10.76 -21.93 11.39
C LYS A 246 -9.71 -22.34 12.43
N VAL A 247 -9.94 -21.94 13.67
CA VAL A 247 -9.18 -22.48 14.80
C VAL A 247 -9.64 -23.92 14.92
N ASP A 248 -8.76 -24.87 14.64
CA ASP A 248 -9.05 -26.27 14.97
C ASP A 248 -9.15 -26.37 16.49
N ASN A 249 -10.25 -26.95 16.98
CA ASN A 249 -10.60 -27.06 18.40
C ASN A 249 -9.60 -27.90 19.24
N ASP A 250 -8.53 -28.39 18.64
CA ASP A 250 -7.57 -29.28 19.31
C ASP A 250 -6.57 -28.50 20.19
N GLU A 251 -6.28 -27.23 19.90
CA GLU A 251 -5.41 -26.39 20.78
C GLU A 251 -6.11 -25.95 22.09
N GLN A 252 -7.43 -26.16 22.23
CA GLN A 252 -8.16 -25.88 23.48
C GLN A 252 -8.21 -27.06 24.45
N LYS A 253 -7.88 -28.28 24.02
CA LYS A 253 -7.90 -29.46 24.88
C LYS A 253 -6.61 -29.68 25.68
N GLU A 254 -5.51 -29.03 25.32
CA GLU A 254 -4.24 -29.13 26.07
C GLU A 254 -4.10 -28.13 27.23
N LYS A 255 -5.18 -27.40 27.57
CA LYS A 255 -5.19 -26.45 28.70
C LYS A 255 -6.40 -26.59 29.63
N ILE A 256 -6.84 -27.83 29.85
CA ILE A 256 -7.67 -28.19 31.00
C ILE A 256 -6.90 -29.22 31.82
#